data_AF-L1P9A3-F1
#
_entry.id   AF-L1P9A3-F1
#
_cell.length_a   1.000
_cell.length_b   1.000
_cell.length_c   1.000
_cell.angle_alpha   90.00
_cell.angle_beta   90.00
_cell.angle_gamma   90.00
#
_symmetry.space_group_name_H-M   'P 1'
#
loop_
_entity.id
_entity.type
_entity.pdbx_description
1 polymer ?
#
loop_
_entity_poly.entity_id
_entity_poly.type
_entity_poly.pdbx_seq_one_letter_code
_entity_poly.pdbx_strand_id
1 'polypeptide(L)'
;STSLTGDWYLYNIYNDPDGNGKSWAISGNCAKKTYWSISHKKIKHEWYYSEGSECKHTPVYYDYTATNGVFNMTVANDSPNGNKGGTASIKYEIKDKELILRFKNNRQQEEIQVLHKKGVDYSYLDPLVGRWKLTKIEAEGTTYPAGTPACFTGTIVASSIGFSLYYTLPANSTQCQEGKVESYDYVKEGGKYYNVYNGQKVPIPFSFSNNNQTLTLSLGGTTMFFQKQ
;
A
#
# COMPACT_ATOMS: atom_id res chain seq x y z
N SER A 1 5.07 -20.20 1.95
CA SER A 1 5.53 -20.58 0.61
C SER A 1 6.30 -19.40 0.03
N THR A 2 7.56 -19.60 -0.30
CA THR A 2 8.47 -18.62 -0.95
C THR A 2 8.43 -18.73 -2.48
N SER A 3 7.54 -19.56 -3.03
CA SER A 3 7.44 -19.78 -4.47
C SER A 3 6.72 -18.61 -5.15
N LEU A 4 7.36 -18.07 -6.19
CA LEU A 4 6.80 -17.08 -7.10
C LEU A 4 5.59 -17.61 -7.86
N THR A 5 5.49 -18.92 -8.11
CA THR A 5 4.41 -19.49 -8.90
C THR A 5 3.05 -19.36 -8.21
N GLY A 6 2.07 -18.81 -8.92
CA GLY A 6 0.69 -18.64 -8.45
C GLY A 6 0.10 -17.28 -8.82
N ASP A 7 -1.12 -17.04 -8.36
CA ASP A 7 -1.82 -15.78 -8.58
C ASP A 7 -1.57 -14.82 -7.40
N TRP A 8 -1.08 -13.63 -7.72
CA TRP A 8 -0.74 -12.57 -6.77
C TRP A 8 -1.64 -11.36 -7.00
N TYR A 9 -2.56 -11.13 -6.07
CA TYR A 9 -3.52 -10.03 -6.12
C TYR A 9 -2.92 -8.76 -5.56
N LEU A 10 -3.19 -7.65 -6.22
CA LEU A 10 -2.74 -6.35 -5.78
C LEU A 10 -3.37 -6.00 -4.43
N TYR A 11 -2.53 -5.81 -3.41
CA TYR A 11 -2.96 -5.44 -2.06
C TYR A 11 -2.77 -3.94 -1.80
N ASN A 12 -1.59 -3.40 -2.14
CA ASN A 12 -1.23 -2.02 -1.86
C ASN A 12 -0.32 -1.47 -2.96
N ILE A 13 -0.43 -0.16 -3.25
CA ILE A 13 0.44 0.54 -4.20
C ILE A 13 1.11 1.71 -3.48
N TYR A 14 2.41 1.88 -3.72
CA TYR A 14 3.09 3.15 -3.49
C TYR A 14 3.36 3.83 -4.84
N ASN A 15 2.68 4.95 -5.10
CA ASN A 15 2.85 5.73 -6.33
C ASN A 15 2.37 7.18 -6.10
N ASP A 16 2.63 8.07 -7.05
CA ASP A 16 2.15 9.46 -7.12
C ASP A 16 1.19 9.66 -8.31
N PRO A 17 -0.05 9.12 -8.23
CA PRO A 17 -0.97 9.14 -9.36
C PRO A 17 -1.38 10.55 -9.80
N ASP A 18 -1.35 11.53 -8.89
CA ASP A 18 -1.90 12.87 -9.10
C ASP A 18 -0.85 14.00 -9.07
N GLY A 19 0.44 13.67 -8.88
CA GLY A 19 1.52 14.66 -8.74
C GLY A 19 1.55 15.38 -7.39
N ASN A 20 0.78 14.88 -6.41
CA ASN A 20 0.67 15.43 -5.05
C ASN A 20 1.58 14.71 -4.04
N GLY A 21 2.54 13.93 -4.54
CA GLY A 21 3.52 13.19 -3.75
C GLY A 21 3.15 11.71 -3.58
N LYS A 22 4.17 10.86 -3.63
CA LYS A 22 4.03 9.41 -3.57
C LYS A 22 3.39 8.96 -2.26
N SER A 23 2.58 7.91 -2.28
CA SER A 23 1.94 7.42 -1.07
C SER A 23 1.45 5.99 -1.16
N TRP A 24 1.33 5.34 -0.01
CA TRP A 24 0.70 4.04 0.11
C TRP A 24 -0.82 4.20 0.04
N ALA A 25 -1.43 3.53 -0.93
CA ALA A 25 -2.85 3.56 -1.18
C ALA A 25 -3.39 2.15 -1.44
N ILE A 26 -4.56 1.88 -0.88
CA ILE A 26 -5.32 0.70 -1.25
C ILE A 26 -6.00 1.00 -2.57
N SER A 27 -5.76 0.15 -3.56
CA SER A 27 -6.38 0.20 -4.87
C SER A 27 -7.91 0.26 -4.73
N GLY A 28 -8.58 1.07 -5.57
CA GLY A 28 -10.04 1.11 -5.64
C GLY A 28 -10.65 -0.26 -6.00
N ASN A 29 -11.98 -0.41 -5.91
CA ASN A 29 -12.66 -1.70 -6.10
C ASN A 29 -12.31 -2.41 -7.43
N CYS A 30 -12.11 -1.67 -8.52
CA CYS A 30 -11.65 -2.25 -9.77
C CYS A 30 -10.18 -2.67 -9.69
N ALA A 31 -9.31 -1.79 -9.21
CA ALA A 31 -7.88 -2.08 -9.14
C ALA A 31 -7.53 -3.24 -8.18
N LYS A 32 -8.34 -3.49 -7.13
CA LYS A 32 -8.22 -4.71 -6.28
C LYS A 32 -8.41 -6.03 -7.04
N LYS A 33 -9.05 -6.01 -8.21
CA LYS A 33 -9.17 -7.18 -9.07
C LYS A 33 -7.88 -7.45 -9.86
N THR A 34 -6.94 -6.50 -9.89
CA THR A 34 -5.66 -6.68 -10.56
C THR A 34 -4.86 -7.78 -9.91
N TYR A 35 -4.32 -8.69 -10.72
CA TYR A 35 -3.43 -9.73 -10.25
C TYR A 35 -2.35 -10.08 -11.27
N TRP A 36 -1.28 -10.68 -10.78
CA TRP A 36 -0.19 -11.21 -11.57
C TRP A 36 -0.21 -12.73 -11.43
N SER A 37 -0.53 -13.44 -12.51
CA SER A 37 -0.44 -14.90 -12.55
C SER A 37 0.94 -15.29 -13.05
N ILE A 38 1.75 -15.85 -12.16
CA ILE A 38 3.13 -16.23 -12.44
C ILE A 38 3.20 -17.75 -12.57
N SER A 39 3.63 -18.21 -13.73
CA SER A 39 3.90 -19.62 -14.02
C SER A 39 5.35 -19.79 -14.47
N HIS A 40 5.76 -20.99 -14.88
CA HIS A 40 7.17 -21.29 -15.14
C HIS A 40 7.86 -20.28 -16.08
N LYS A 41 7.30 -20.03 -17.27
CA LYS A 41 7.89 -19.09 -18.27
C LYS A 41 6.94 -17.97 -18.70
N LYS A 42 5.75 -17.90 -18.12
CA LYS A 42 4.75 -16.88 -18.42
C LYS A 42 4.34 -16.10 -17.19
N ILE A 43 4.28 -14.79 -17.33
CA ILE A 43 3.59 -13.88 -16.41
C ILE A 43 2.37 -13.32 -17.14
N LYS A 44 1.20 -13.39 -16.52
CA LYS A 44 0.00 -12.68 -16.97
C LYS A 44 -0.29 -11.54 -16.01
N HIS A 45 -0.21 -10.31 -16.49
CA HIS A 45 -0.66 -9.14 -15.75
C HIS A 45 -2.12 -8.87 -16.13
N GLU A 46 -3.02 -9.23 -15.23
CA GLU A 46 -4.46 -9.15 -15.41
C GLU A 46 -4.92 -7.82 -14.83
N TRP A 47 -4.70 -6.75 -15.60
CA TRP A 47 -4.87 -5.37 -15.13
C TRP A 47 -6.32 -4.92 -15.19
N TYR A 48 -6.82 -4.40 -14.06
CA TYR A 48 -8.15 -3.80 -13.96
C TYR A 48 -8.07 -2.35 -13.49
N TYR A 49 -8.81 -1.47 -14.17
CA TYR A 49 -8.88 -0.05 -13.82
C TYR A 49 -10.31 0.48 -13.96
N SER A 50 -10.57 1.61 -13.30
CA SER A 50 -11.86 2.29 -13.37
C SER A 50 -11.89 3.23 -14.57
N GLU A 51 -12.94 3.12 -15.39
CA GLU A 51 -13.26 4.06 -16.46
C GLU A 51 -14.73 4.45 -16.30
N GLY A 52 -14.98 5.65 -15.78
CA GLY A 52 -16.31 6.03 -15.30
C GLY A 52 -16.80 5.10 -14.18
N SER A 53 -17.99 4.51 -14.35
CA SER A 53 -18.57 3.54 -13.42
C SER A 53 -18.15 2.09 -13.71
N GLU A 54 -17.41 1.82 -14.79
CA GLU A 54 -17.05 0.47 -15.20
C GLU A 54 -15.65 0.06 -14.74
N CYS A 55 -15.47 -1.24 -14.47
CA CYS A 55 -14.15 -1.83 -14.31
C CYS A 55 -13.69 -2.40 -15.65
N LYS A 56 -12.77 -1.72 -16.33
CA LYS A 56 -12.14 -2.22 -17.54
C LYS A 56 -11.08 -3.25 -17.20
N HIS A 57 -10.85 -4.19 -18.13
CA HIS A 57 -9.88 -5.27 -18.02
C HIS A 57 -8.98 -5.26 -19.25
N THR A 58 -7.67 -5.15 -19.05
CA THR A 58 -6.69 -5.05 -20.14
C THR A 58 -5.48 -5.93 -19.82
N PRO A 59 -5.58 -7.24 -20.09
CA PRO A 59 -4.51 -8.18 -19.77
C PRO A 59 -3.30 -8.02 -20.69
N VAL A 60 -2.10 -8.09 -20.11
CA VAL A 60 -0.83 -8.17 -20.85
C VAL A 60 -0.05 -9.40 -20.40
N TYR A 61 0.36 -10.23 -21.35
CA TYR A 61 1.11 -11.46 -21.10
C TYR A 61 2.56 -11.30 -21.52
N TYR A 62 3.44 -11.94 -20.75
CA TYR A 62 4.87 -11.83 -20.93
C TYR A 62 5.52 -13.21 -20.90
N ASP A 63 6.42 -13.44 -21.84
CA ASP A 63 7.50 -14.40 -21.65
C ASP A 63 8.53 -13.76 -20.73
N TYR A 64 9.06 -14.52 -19.77
CA TYR A 64 10.00 -13.94 -18.80
C TYR A 64 11.11 -14.88 -18.36
N THR A 65 12.18 -14.26 -17.86
CA THR A 65 13.20 -14.89 -17.03
C THR A 65 13.28 -14.18 -15.69
N ALA A 66 13.63 -14.90 -14.62
CA ALA A 66 13.82 -14.35 -13.29
C ALA A 66 15.25 -14.64 -12.83
N THR A 67 16.05 -13.59 -12.66
CA THR A 67 17.45 -13.71 -12.22
C THR A 67 17.75 -12.59 -11.24
N ASN A 68 18.35 -12.92 -10.09
CA ASN A 68 18.80 -11.95 -9.08
C ASN A 68 17.74 -10.91 -8.66
N GLY A 69 16.49 -11.34 -8.43
CA GLY A 69 15.41 -10.44 -8.01
C GLY A 69 14.91 -9.50 -9.12
N VAL A 70 15.15 -9.85 -10.39
CA VAL A 70 14.65 -9.09 -11.54
C VAL A 70 13.89 -10.02 -12.48
N PHE A 71 12.67 -9.62 -12.82
CA PHE A 71 11.95 -10.17 -13.96
C PHE A 71 12.39 -9.43 -15.22
N ASN A 72 12.97 -10.14 -16.18
CA ASN A 72 13.18 -9.65 -17.54
C ASN A 72 12.06 -10.20 -18.40
N MET A 73 11.23 -9.31 -18.92
CA MET A 73 9.94 -9.63 -19.50
C MET A 73 9.88 -9.14 -20.95
N THR A 74 9.31 -9.96 -21.81
CA THR A 74 9.01 -9.61 -23.20
C THR A 74 7.54 -9.84 -23.43
N VAL A 75 6.83 -8.84 -23.95
CA VAL A 75 5.40 -8.97 -24.28
C VAL A 75 5.25 -10.11 -25.28
N ALA A 76 4.53 -11.14 -24.84
CA ALA A 76 4.42 -12.38 -25.57
C ALA A 76 3.60 -12.23 -26.84
N ASN A 77 3.90 -13.05 -27.86
CA ASN A 77 3.17 -13.06 -29.12
C ASN A 77 1.67 -13.33 -28.93
N ASP A 78 1.33 -14.17 -27.96
CA ASP A 78 -0.04 -14.55 -27.58
C ASP A 78 -0.70 -13.57 -26.61
N SER A 79 -0.05 -12.45 -26.25
CA SER A 79 -0.66 -11.46 -25.37
C SER A 79 -1.90 -10.83 -26.04
N PRO A 80 -3.00 -10.56 -25.33
CA PRO A 80 -4.15 -9.85 -25.91
C PRO A 80 -3.84 -8.37 -26.16
N ASN A 81 -3.08 -7.74 -25.25
CA ASN A 81 -2.71 -6.33 -25.33
C ASN A 81 -1.18 -6.13 -25.29
N GLY A 82 -0.73 -4.88 -25.44
CA GLY A 82 0.68 -4.50 -25.41
C GLY A 82 1.44 -4.75 -26.73
N ASN A 83 2.55 -4.03 -26.89
CA ASN A 83 3.39 -4.07 -28.08
C ASN A 83 4.20 -5.37 -28.11
N LYS A 84 3.91 -6.27 -29.06
CA LYS A 84 4.59 -7.58 -29.20
C LYS A 84 6.09 -7.42 -29.29
N GLY A 85 6.84 -8.25 -28.56
CA GLY A 85 8.29 -8.15 -28.49
C GLY A 85 8.81 -6.97 -27.67
N GLY A 86 7.93 -6.09 -27.16
CA GLY A 86 8.32 -5.01 -26.25
C GLY A 86 8.89 -5.58 -24.95
N THR A 87 9.98 -4.99 -24.47
CA THR A 87 10.70 -5.48 -23.29
C THR A 87 10.44 -4.60 -22.07
N ALA A 88 10.38 -5.21 -20.89
CA ALA A 88 10.30 -4.54 -19.61
C ALA A 88 11.13 -5.28 -18.56
N SER A 89 11.58 -4.56 -17.53
CA SER A 89 12.28 -5.14 -16.39
C SER A 89 11.65 -4.65 -15.09
N ILE A 90 11.33 -5.58 -14.20
CA ILE A 90 10.69 -5.29 -12.90
C ILE A 90 11.55 -5.92 -11.81
N LYS A 91 11.93 -5.14 -10.80
CA LYS A 91 12.57 -5.70 -9.60
C LYS A 91 11.50 -6.35 -8.74
N TYR A 92 11.79 -7.53 -8.19
CA TYR A 92 10.89 -8.23 -7.30
C TYR A 92 11.61 -8.74 -6.04
N GLU A 93 10.84 -8.83 -4.96
CA GLU A 93 11.26 -9.40 -3.69
C GLU A 93 10.08 -10.20 -3.10
N ILE A 94 10.35 -11.34 -2.48
CA ILE A 94 9.37 -12.00 -1.61
C ILE A 94 9.81 -11.79 -0.17
N LYS A 95 8.98 -11.09 0.60
CA LYS A 95 9.17 -10.85 2.04
C LYS A 95 7.86 -11.19 2.76
N ASP A 96 7.93 -11.96 3.83
CA ASP A 96 6.74 -12.35 4.63
C ASP A 96 5.58 -12.95 3.80
N LYS A 97 5.91 -13.71 2.75
CA LYS A 97 5.01 -14.27 1.73
C LYS A 97 4.21 -13.22 0.94
N GLU A 98 4.58 -11.95 0.99
CA GLU A 98 4.12 -10.91 0.06
C GLU A 98 5.11 -10.81 -1.10
N LEU A 99 4.59 -10.59 -2.31
CA LEU A 99 5.41 -10.26 -3.47
C LEU A 99 5.47 -8.74 -3.59
N ILE A 100 6.66 -8.18 -3.63
CA ILE A 100 6.90 -6.74 -3.74
C ILE A 100 7.50 -6.50 -5.12
N LEU A 101 6.81 -5.75 -5.98
CA LEU A 101 7.29 -5.35 -7.29
C LEU A 101 7.71 -3.89 -7.26
N ARG A 102 8.83 -3.54 -7.87
CA ARG A 102 9.34 -2.17 -7.98
C ARG A 102 9.71 -1.88 -9.43
N PHE A 103 9.09 -0.88 -10.04
CA PHE A 103 9.28 -0.55 -11.45
C PHE A 103 8.90 0.90 -11.75
N LYS A 104 9.17 1.36 -12.98
CA LYS A 104 8.62 2.62 -13.50
C LYS A 104 7.34 2.35 -14.25
N ASN A 105 6.25 3.02 -13.88
CA ASN A 105 4.98 2.90 -14.59
C ASN A 105 5.02 3.59 -15.96
N ASN A 106 3.91 3.56 -16.70
CA ASN A 106 3.81 4.15 -18.04
C ASN A 106 4.04 5.67 -18.06
N ARG A 107 3.89 6.36 -16.92
CA ARG A 107 4.20 7.79 -16.75
C ARG A 107 5.65 8.03 -16.30
N GLN A 108 6.50 7.01 -16.31
CA GLN A 108 7.90 7.05 -15.86
C GLN A 108 8.08 7.34 -14.36
N GLN A 109 7.02 7.17 -13.56
CA GLN A 109 7.05 7.35 -12.11
C GLN A 109 7.42 6.04 -11.44
N GLU A 110 8.15 6.12 -10.33
CA GLU A 110 8.44 4.96 -9.50
C GLU A 110 7.15 4.45 -8.85
N GLU A 111 6.87 3.16 -9.05
CA GLU A 111 5.74 2.45 -8.48
C GLU A 111 6.24 1.23 -7.72
N ILE A 112 5.65 1.01 -6.54
CA ILE A 112 5.80 -0.23 -5.79
C ILE A 112 4.44 -0.88 -5.66
N GLN A 113 4.34 -2.17 -5.95
CA GLN A 113 3.16 -2.97 -5.68
C GLN A 113 3.50 -4.00 -4.62
N VAL A 114 2.67 -4.09 -3.58
CA VAL A 114 2.68 -5.20 -2.63
C VAL A 114 1.49 -6.09 -2.97
N LEU A 115 1.76 -7.38 -3.16
CA LEU A 115 0.79 -8.34 -3.63
C LEU A 115 0.65 -9.52 -2.69
N HIS A 116 -0.59 -9.98 -2.54
CA HIS A 116 -0.99 -11.12 -1.74
C HIS A 116 -1.28 -12.32 -2.62
N LYS A 117 -0.71 -13.46 -2.28
CA LYS A 117 -0.93 -14.71 -2.98
C LYS A 117 -2.31 -15.25 -2.67
N LYS A 118 -3.01 -15.73 -3.69
CA LYS A 118 -4.31 -16.39 -3.55
C LYS A 118 -4.23 -17.56 -2.57
N GLY A 119 -5.19 -17.62 -1.63
CA GLY A 119 -5.32 -18.73 -0.69
C GLY A 119 -4.28 -18.76 0.44
N VAL A 120 -3.50 -17.69 0.62
CA VAL A 120 -2.60 -17.54 1.76
C VAL A 120 -3.30 -16.71 2.84
N ASP A 121 -3.27 -17.20 4.08
CA ASP A 121 -3.67 -16.42 5.25
C ASP A 121 -2.53 -15.48 5.65
N TYR A 122 -2.83 -14.18 5.77
CA TYR A 122 -1.90 -13.11 6.13
C TYR A 122 -2.12 -12.59 7.56
N SER A 123 -2.92 -13.29 8.38
CA SER A 123 -3.19 -12.94 9.79
C SER A 123 -1.93 -12.82 10.67
N TYR A 124 -0.82 -13.47 10.27
CA TYR A 124 0.47 -13.43 10.95
C TYR A 124 1.29 -12.16 10.67
N LEU A 125 0.90 -11.36 9.66
CA LEU A 125 1.61 -10.12 9.36
C LEU A 125 1.57 -9.18 10.56
N ASP A 126 2.51 -8.22 10.57
CA ASP A 126 2.56 -7.22 11.63
C ASP A 126 1.18 -6.57 11.84
N PRO A 127 0.74 -6.39 13.10
CA PRO A 127 -0.53 -5.76 13.42
C PRO A 127 -0.83 -4.50 12.61
N LEU A 128 0.17 -3.66 12.35
CA LEU A 128 0.05 -2.42 11.59
C LEU A 128 -0.44 -2.64 10.16
N VAL A 129 -0.08 -3.75 9.51
CA VAL A 129 -0.45 -4.04 8.11
C VAL A 129 -1.96 -4.08 7.97
N GLY A 130 -2.50 -3.28 7.04
CA GLY A 130 -3.93 -3.10 6.88
C GLY A 130 -4.37 -1.69 6.54
N ARG A 131 -5.69 -1.54 6.49
CA ARG A 131 -6.36 -0.25 6.46
C ARG A 131 -6.89 0.08 7.85
N TRP A 132 -6.70 1.33 8.26
CA TRP A 132 -7.24 1.83 9.50
C TRP A 132 -8.03 3.09 9.24
N LYS A 133 -9.21 3.21 9.87
CA LYS A 133 -10.08 4.37 9.75
C LYS A 133 -10.16 5.09 11.09
N LEU A 134 -10.00 6.41 11.07
CA LEU A 134 -10.17 7.24 12.27
C LEU A 134 -11.60 7.05 12.83
N THR A 135 -11.68 6.92 14.15
CA THR A 135 -12.94 6.74 14.89
C THR A 135 -13.19 7.86 15.87
N LYS A 136 -12.14 8.32 16.56
CA LYS A 136 -12.20 9.44 17.49
C LYS A 136 -10.84 10.11 17.64
N ILE A 137 -10.86 11.31 18.18
CA ILE A 137 -9.70 12.12 18.53
C ILE A 137 -9.85 12.57 19.98
N GLU A 138 -8.76 12.54 20.73
CA GLU A 138 -8.64 13.15 22.05
C GLU A 138 -7.67 14.32 21.97
N ALA A 139 -8.15 15.52 22.27
CA ALA A 139 -7.37 16.76 22.27
C ALA A 139 -7.80 17.61 23.47
N GLU A 140 -6.82 18.16 24.21
CA GLU A 140 -7.06 19.05 25.36
C GLU A 140 -8.01 18.45 26.42
N GLY A 141 -7.96 17.13 26.63
CA GLY A 141 -8.83 16.43 27.58
C GLY A 141 -10.26 16.19 27.10
N THR A 142 -10.60 16.58 25.87
CA THR A 142 -11.92 16.36 25.25
C THR A 142 -11.84 15.25 24.19
N THR A 143 -12.87 14.42 24.13
CA THR A 143 -13.02 13.37 23.09
C THR A 143 -14.00 13.82 22.01
N TYR A 144 -13.61 13.66 20.76
CA TYR A 144 -14.38 14.02 19.58
C TYR A 144 -14.53 12.81 18.65
N PRO A 145 -15.74 12.50 18.15
CA PRO A 145 -15.88 11.46 17.15
C PRO A 145 -15.30 11.92 15.80
N ALA A 146 -14.83 10.98 15.00
CA ALA A 146 -14.40 11.26 13.63
C ALA A 146 -15.56 11.88 12.83
N GLY A 147 -15.24 12.92 12.07
CA GLY A 147 -16.21 13.74 11.33
C GLY A 147 -16.91 14.79 12.19
N THR A 148 -16.58 14.95 13.47
CA THR A 148 -17.15 16.01 14.32
C THR A 148 -16.11 16.65 15.24
N PRO A 149 -15.62 17.87 14.94
CA PRO A 149 -15.97 18.70 13.78
C PRO A 149 -15.64 18.04 12.44
N ALA A 150 -16.27 18.48 11.36
CA ALA A 150 -16.14 17.88 10.02
C ALA A 150 -14.67 17.69 9.58
N CYS A 151 -13.77 18.54 10.08
CA CYS A 151 -12.34 18.41 9.82
C CYS A 151 -11.74 17.08 10.30
N PHE A 152 -12.26 16.44 11.36
CA PHE A 152 -11.65 15.25 11.96
C PHE A 152 -11.78 14.00 11.11
N THR A 153 -10.88 13.84 10.15
CA THR A 153 -10.81 12.64 9.32
C THR A 153 -9.43 12.03 9.40
N GLY A 154 -9.34 10.74 9.13
CA GLY A 154 -8.04 10.08 9.04
C GLY A 154 -8.12 8.66 8.52
N THR A 155 -7.09 8.25 7.79
CA THR A 155 -6.92 6.90 7.26
C THR A 155 -5.44 6.54 7.30
N ILE A 156 -5.13 5.35 7.81
CA ILE A 156 -3.80 4.75 7.66
C ILE A 156 -3.91 3.60 6.65
N VAL A 157 -2.95 3.55 5.75
CA VAL A 157 -2.75 2.46 4.81
C VAL A 157 -1.33 1.93 5.01
N ALA A 158 -1.18 0.66 5.39
CA ALA A 158 0.11 0.06 5.70
C ALA A 158 0.32 -1.28 5.00
N SER A 159 1.57 -1.54 4.62
CA SER A 159 2.12 -2.80 4.10
C SER A 159 3.28 -3.28 5.00
N SER A 160 3.92 -4.40 4.66
CA SER A 160 5.12 -4.88 5.39
C SER A 160 6.37 -4.03 5.21
N ILE A 161 6.33 -3.05 4.29
CA ILE A 161 7.49 -2.21 3.98
C ILE A 161 7.24 -0.73 4.24
N GLY A 162 5.99 -0.28 4.28
CA GLY A 162 5.72 1.15 4.46
C GLY A 162 4.29 1.43 4.88
N PHE A 163 4.02 2.69 5.22
CA PHE A 163 2.66 3.15 5.46
C PHE A 163 2.49 4.62 5.08
N SER A 164 1.24 5.02 4.88
CA SER A 164 0.83 6.41 4.78
C SER A 164 -0.36 6.65 5.71
N LEU A 165 -0.25 7.71 6.49
CA LEU A 165 -1.32 8.29 7.26
C LEU A 165 -1.76 9.57 6.53
N TYR A 166 -3.06 9.65 6.27
CA TYR A 166 -3.74 10.86 5.89
C TYR A 166 -4.63 11.28 7.03
N TYR A 167 -4.63 12.56 7.35
CA TYR A 167 -5.56 13.11 8.31
C TYR A 167 -5.93 14.53 7.95
N THR A 168 -7.05 14.96 8.49
CA THR A 168 -7.45 16.36 8.48
C THR A 168 -7.76 16.74 9.92
N LEU A 169 -7.25 17.90 10.35
CA LEU A 169 -7.49 18.47 11.68
C LEU A 169 -7.85 19.95 11.53
N PRO A 170 -8.53 20.58 12.50
CA PRO A 170 -8.74 22.02 12.51
C PRO A 170 -7.40 22.77 12.61
N ALA A 171 -7.18 23.73 11.71
CA ALA A 171 -6.10 24.71 11.83
C ALA A 171 -6.51 25.86 12.78
N ASN A 172 -7.81 26.17 12.79
CA ASN A 172 -8.47 27.15 13.64
C ASN A 172 -9.98 26.80 13.72
N SER A 173 -10.80 27.72 14.24
CA SER A 173 -12.23 27.49 14.45
C SER A 173 -13.04 27.32 13.15
N THR A 174 -12.52 27.69 11.98
CA THR A 174 -13.27 27.67 10.70
C THR A 174 -12.56 26.92 9.58
N GLN A 175 -11.26 26.64 9.70
CA GLN A 175 -10.46 26.03 8.65
C GLN A 175 -9.95 24.64 9.04
N CYS A 176 -10.03 23.72 8.09
CA CYS A 176 -9.40 22.41 8.18
C CYS A 176 -8.02 22.44 7.50
N GLN A 177 -7.04 21.77 8.09
CA GLN A 177 -5.73 21.53 7.52
C GLN A 177 -5.51 20.04 7.33
N GLU A 178 -5.13 19.68 6.11
CA GLU A 178 -4.70 18.33 5.77
C GLU A 178 -3.27 18.11 6.25
N GLY A 179 -3.02 16.90 6.74
CA GLY A 179 -1.70 16.44 7.14
C GLY A 179 -1.45 15.04 6.60
N LYS A 180 -0.18 14.78 6.34
CA LYS A 180 0.29 13.48 5.84
C LYS A 180 1.53 13.08 6.62
N VAL A 181 1.55 11.84 7.08
CA VAL A 181 2.76 11.20 7.60
C VAL A 181 3.02 9.97 6.76
N GLU A 182 4.21 9.88 6.18
CA GLU A 182 4.58 8.75 5.34
C GLU A 182 5.89 8.12 5.79
N SER A 183 5.95 6.80 5.66
CA SER A 183 7.13 6.00 5.86
C SER A 183 7.29 5.12 4.64
N TYR A 184 8.32 5.41 3.85
CA TYR A 184 8.70 4.54 2.73
C TYR A 184 9.25 3.21 3.25
N ASP A 185 10.02 3.27 4.33
CA ASP A 185 10.59 2.14 5.05
C ASP A 185 10.35 2.35 6.55
N TYR A 186 9.80 1.35 7.25
CA TYR A 186 9.70 1.36 8.70
C TYR A 186 10.28 0.08 9.27
N VAL A 187 10.79 0.18 10.50
CA VAL A 187 11.27 -0.98 11.25
C VAL A 187 10.52 -1.10 12.56
N LYS A 188 10.35 -2.34 13.01
CA LYS A 188 9.80 -2.67 14.32
C LYS A 188 10.88 -3.32 15.17
N GLU A 189 11.19 -2.68 16.29
CA GLU A 189 12.23 -3.14 17.22
C GLU A 189 11.72 -3.02 18.65
N GLY A 190 11.83 -4.09 19.44
CA GLY A 190 11.35 -4.09 20.82
C GLY A 190 9.86 -3.71 20.97
N GLY A 191 9.03 -4.02 19.97
CA GLY A 191 7.61 -3.68 19.95
C GLY A 191 7.27 -2.24 19.58
N LYS A 192 8.28 -1.40 19.25
CA LYS A 192 8.10 -0.01 18.83
C LYS A 192 8.36 0.14 17.33
N TYR A 193 7.70 1.11 16.71
CA TYR A 193 7.82 1.40 15.29
C TYR A 193 8.70 2.63 15.07
N TYR A 194 9.52 2.60 14.03
CA TYR A 194 10.42 3.69 13.68
C TYR A 194 10.35 3.94 12.17
N ASN A 195 10.23 5.21 11.79
CA ASN A 195 10.47 5.63 10.42
C ASN A 195 11.99 5.65 10.19
N VAL A 196 12.44 5.13 9.05
CA VAL A 196 13.85 5.14 8.67
C VAL A 196 14.06 6.15 7.55
N TYR A 197 14.78 7.24 7.85
CA TYR A 197 15.13 8.27 6.88
C TYR A 197 16.63 8.52 6.93
N ASN A 198 17.32 8.34 5.80
CA ASN A 198 18.79 8.47 5.70
C ASN A 198 19.55 7.70 6.79
N GLY A 199 19.08 6.49 7.14
CA GLY A 199 19.66 5.64 8.19
C GLY A 199 19.35 6.05 9.63
N GLN A 200 18.67 7.18 9.86
CA GLN A 200 18.20 7.59 11.18
C GLN A 200 16.82 7.01 11.48
N LYS A 201 16.63 6.59 12.73
CA LYS A 201 15.37 6.03 13.24
C LYS A 201 14.61 7.11 14.02
N VAL A 202 13.43 7.46 13.54
CA VAL A 202 12.52 8.38 14.23
C VAL A 202 11.35 7.57 14.80
N PRO A 203 11.13 7.55 16.13
CA PRO A 203 10.03 6.80 16.71
C PRO A 203 8.67 7.25 16.19
N ILE A 204 7.81 6.29 15.87
CA ILE A 204 6.42 6.53 15.54
C ILE A 204 5.59 6.11 16.77
N PRO A 205 4.81 7.02 17.38
CA PRO A 205 4.09 6.76 18.62
C PRO A 205 2.80 5.96 18.36
N PHE A 206 2.92 4.81 17.71
CA PHE A 206 1.85 3.84 17.57
C PHE A 206 1.74 2.97 18.80
N SER A 207 0.50 2.76 19.26
CA SER A 207 0.17 1.69 20.19
C SER A 207 -1.08 0.97 19.77
N PHE A 208 -1.13 -0.32 20.09
CA PHE A 208 -2.22 -1.21 19.73
C PHE A 208 -2.98 -1.63 20.98
N SER A 209 -4.30 -1.72 20.88
CA SER A 209 -5.18 -2.22 21.92
C SER A 209 -6.30 -3.05 21.32
N ASN A 210 -7.16 -3.62 22.18
CA ASN A 210 -8.31 -4.42 21.77
C ASN A 210 -7.91 -5.55 20.78
N ASN A 211 -6.96 -6.41 21.17
CA ASN A 211 -6.45 -7.49 20.32
C ASN A 211 -5.97 -7.00 18.93
N ASN A 212 -5.23 -5.90 18.90
CA ASN A 212 -4.72 -5.27 17.67
C ASN A 212 -5.82 -4.77 16.71
N GLN A 213 -7.03 -4.54 17.20
CA GLN A 213 -8.13 -3.97 16.40
C GLN A 213 -8.20 -2.45 16.50
N THR A 214 -7.55 -1.87 17.51
CA THR A 214 -7.47 -0.42 17.69
C THR A 214 -6.02 0.02 17.67
N LEU A 215 -5.73 1.04 16.86
CA LEU A 215 -4.43 1.71 16.78
C LEU A 215 -4.58 3.13 17.28
N THR A 216 -3.67 3.58 18.14
CA THR A 216 -3.61 4.97 18.58
C THR A 216 -2.33 5.62 18.11
N LEU A 217 -2.41 6.90 17.77
CA LEU A 217 -1.29 7.72 17.34
C LEU A 217 -1.35 9.09 18.03
N SER A 218 -0.31 9.43 18.77
CA SER A 218 -0.21 10.73 19.45
C SER A 218 0.72 11.67 18.68
N LEU A 219 0.19 12.81 18.20
CA LEU A 219 0.95 13.86 17.52
C LEU A 219 0.66 15.21 18.19
N GLY A 220 1.69 15.89 18.71
CA GLY A 220 1.58 17.27 19.18
C GLY A 220 0.49 17.51 20.24
N GLY A 221 0.27 16.56 21.16
CA GLY A 221 -0.76 16.65 22.21
C GLY A 221 -2.16 16.19 21.77
N THR A 222 -2.35 15.81 20.51
CA THR A 222 -3.57 15.19 19.98
C THR A 222 -3.36 13.68 19.86
N THR A 223 -4.31 12.88 20.35
CA THR A 223 -4.30 11.42 20.19
C THR A 223 -5.43 11.00 19.27
N MET A 224 -5.06 10.39 18.15
CA MET A 224 -5.99 9.84 17.17
C MET A 224 -6.20 8.34 17.41
N PHE A 225 -7.43 7.87 17.30
CA PHE A 225 -7.81 6.47 17.47
C PHE A 225 -8.37 5.93 16.16
N PHE A 226 -7.78 4.84 15.69
CA PHE A 226 -8.16 4.20 14.45
C PHE A 226 -8.62 2.76 14.69
N GLN A 227 -9.57 2.33 13.87
CA GLN A 227 -10.11 0.98 13.87
C GLN A 227 -9.68 0.26 12.59
N LYS A 228 -9.22 -0.99 12.73
CA LYS A 228 -8.88 -1.86 11.60
C LYS A 228 -10.14 -2.14 10.76
N GLN A 229 -10.01 -2.12 9.44
CA GLN A 229 -11.11 -2.34 8.48
C GLN A 229 -11.06 -3.74 7.87
#